data_AF-A0A5N7ZG77-F1
#
_entry.id   AF-A0A5N7ZG77-F1
#
_cell.length_a   1.000
_cell.length_b   1.000
_cell.length_c   1.000
_cell.angle_alpha   90.00
_cell.angle_beta   90.00
_cell.angle_gamma   90.00
#
_symmetry.space_group_name_H-M   'P 1'
#
loop_
_entity.id
_entity.type
_entity.pdbx_description
1 polymer ?
#
loop_
_entity_poly.entity_id
_entity_poly.type
_entity_poly.pdbx_seq_one_letter_code
_entity_poly.pdbx_strand_id
1 'polypeptide(L)'
;MAKKKKRDFKYWIGKMHLWLGLASGIIVLFLSVTGCIFVFNEEISNWLRKDVLYVTEKAEKTLPVSQLWETTQQQIGERIKNASIVVYNDPDKAWTFRSYKRKDKPDSIFYFGNIEYYQTVYVNPYTGKVLGVYDETTDFFNIVKMLHWSLLLETEIGQPIIGWGTFTFVIMLITGIILW
;
A
#
# COMPACT_ATOMS: atom_id res chain seq x y z
N MET A 1 -37.95 -32.91 -36.30
CA MET A 1 -37.15 -31.68 -36.07
C MET A 1 -37.46 -31.16 -34.68
N ALA A 2 -36.50 -31.19 -33.74
CA ALA A 2 -36.74 -30.70 -32.38
C ALA A 2 -36.86 -29.16 -32.38
N LYS A 3 -37.99 -28.63 -31.91
CA LYS A 3 -38.20 -27.18 -31.72
C LYS A 3 -37.13 -26.64 -30.77
N LYS A 4 -36.25 -25.76 -31.27
CA LYS A 4 -35.27 -25.04 -30.45
C LYS A 4 -36.04 -24.23 -29.39
N LYS A 5 -35.98 -24.65 -28.12
CA LYS A 5 -36.62 -23.97 -26.99
C LYS A 5 -36.07 -22.54 -26.95
N LYS A 6 -36.91 -21.52 -27.17
CA LYS A 6 -36.49 -20.11 -27.10
C LYS A 6 -35.91 -19.87 -25.71
N ARG A 7 -34.70 -19.31 -25.66
CA ARG A 7 -34.07 -18.90 -24.39
C ARG A 7 -34.91 -17.77 -23.81
N ASP A 8 -35.58 -18.05 -22.69
CA ASP A 8 -36.44 -17.11 -21.99
C ASP A 8 -35.59 -16.07 -21.21
N PHE A 9 -36.19 -14.94 -20.83
CA PHE A 9 -35.53 -13.85 -20.09
C PHE A 9 -34.85 -14.35 -18.81
N LYS A 10 -35.50 -15.29 -18.11
CA LYS A 10 -34.95 -15.98 -16.92
C LYS A 10 -33.64 -16.73 -17.19
N TYR A 11 -33.48 -17.34 -18.36
CA TYR A 11 -32.25 -18.04 -18.73
C TYR A 11 -31.07 -17.08 -18.87
N TRP A 12 -31.30 -15.91 -19.46
CA TRP A 12 -30.25 -14.89 -19.63
C TRP A 12 -29.88 -14.23 -18.31
N ILE A 13 -30.84 -13.93 -17.44
CA ILE A 13 -30.57 -13.44 -16.08
C ILE A 13 -29.69 -14.43 -15.32
N GLY A 14 -30.03 -15.71 -15.31
CA GLY A 14 -29.23 -16.73 -14.63
C GLY A 14 -27.80 -16.85 -15.20
N LYS A 15 -27.64 -16.74 -16.52
CA LYS A 15 -26.31 -16.74 -17.16
C LYS A 15 -25.49 -15.49 -16.81
N MET A 16 -26.10 -14.31 -16.87
CA MET A 16 -25.44 -13.07 -16.47
C MET A 16 -25.05 -13.12 -14.99
N HIS A 17 -25.95 -13.60 -14.14
CA HIS A 17 -25.69 -13.73 -12.72
C HIS A 17 -24.52 -14.67 -12.42
N LEU A 18 -24.48 -15.84 -13.06
CA LEU A 18 -23.38 -16.79 -12.90
C LEU A 18 -22.02 -16.16 -13.29
N TRP A 19 -21.93 -15.54 -14.46
CA TRP A 19 -20.65 -15.03 -14.96
C TRP A 19 -20.19 -13.77 -14.25
N LEU A 20 -21.10 -12.82 -13.95
CA LEU A 20 -20.77 -11.62 -13.19
C LEU A 20 -20.41 -11.96 -11.75
N GLY A 21 -21.14 -12.89 -11.11
CA GLY A 21 -20.83 -13.39 -9.78
C GLY A 21 -19.46 -14.06 -9.72
N LEU A 22 -19.14 -14.92 -10.69
CA LEU A 22 -17.84 -15.59 -10.75
C LEU A 22 -16.69 -14.59 -10.97
N ALA A 23 -16.82 -13.69 -11.94
CA ALA A 23 -15.78 -12.72 -12.25
C ALA A 23 -15.51 -11.75 -11.09
N SER A 24 -16.57 -11.18 -10.51
CA SER A 24 -16.45 -10.27 -9.37
C SER A 24 -16.01 -10.99 -8.09
N GLY A 25 -16.43 -12.24 -7.88
CA GLY A 25 -16.01 -13.07 -6.75
C GLY A 25 -14.51 -13.38 -6.74
N ILE A 26 -13.91 -13.63 -7.92
CA ILE A 26 -12.45 -13.83 -8.02
C ILE A 26 -11.69 -12.56 -7.59
N ILE A 27 -12.16 -11.38 -8.02
CA ILE A 27 -11.55 -10.10 -7.62
C ILE A 27 -11.65 -9.95 -6.10
N VAL A 28 -12.82 -10.13 -5.52
CA VAL A 28 -13.02 -9.96 -4.07
C VAL A 28 -12.25 -11.00 -3.25
N LEU A 29 -12.14 -12.24 -3.71
CA LEU A 29 -11.30 -13.27 -3.07
C LEU A 29 -9.84 -12.82 -3.02
N PHE A 30 -9.32 -12.33 -4.14
CA PHE A 30 -7.96 -11.83 -4.22
C PHE A 30 -7.72 -10.63 -3.28
N LEU A 31 -8.67 -9.68 -3.25
CA LEU A 31 -8.63 -8.54 -2.33
C LEU A 31 -8.68 -8.97 -0.87
N SER A 32 -9.47 -9.99 -0.55
CA SER A 32 -9.59 -10.53 0.81
C SER A 32 -8.25 -11.12 1.27
N VAL A 33 -7.59 -11.92 0.43
CA VAL A 33 -6.27 -12.51 0.75
C VAL A 33 -5.22 -11.43 0.95
N THR A 34 -5.10 -10.48 0.02
CA THR A 34 -4.12 -9.40 0.10
C THR A 34 -4.38 -8.46 1.28
N GLY A 35 -5.65 -8.18 1.58
CA GLY A 35 -6.05 -7.39 2.74
C GLY A 35 -5.73 -8.09 4.07
N CYS A 36 -5.99 -9.39 4.18
CA CYS A 36 -5.63 -10.19 5.36
C CYS A 36 -4.12 -10.17 5.62
N ILE A 37 -3.29 -10.26 4.58
CA ILE A 37 -1.83 -10.16 4.72
C ILE A 37 -1.45 -8.75 5.20
N PHE A 38 -2.07 -7.71 4.65
CA PHE A 38 -1.72 -6.32 4.96
C PHE A 38 -2.06 -5.89 6.40
N VAL A 39 -3.04 -6.53 7.05
CA VAL A 39 -3.36 -6.25 8.46
C VAL A 39 -2.14 -6.46 9.38
N PHE A 40 -1.26 -7.40 9.06
CA PHE A 40 -0.06 -7.70 9.85
C PHE A 40 1.16 -6.83 9.51
N ASN A 41 0.98 -5.79 8.69
CA ASN A 41 2.08 -4.92 8.26
C ASN A 41 2.78 -4.28 9.46
N GLU A 42 2.02 -3.74 10.41
CA GLU A 42 2.61 -3.03 11.55
C GLU A 42 3.41 -3.99 12.43
N GLU A 43 2.86 -5.15 12.77
CA GLU A 43 3.53 -6.13 13.63
C GLU A 43 4.79 -6.69 12.98
N ILE A 44 4.72 -7.09 11.70
CA ILE A 44 5.84 -7.70 10.99
C ILE A 44 6.91 -6.65 10.71
N SER A 45 6.54 -5.44 10.27
CA SER A 45 7.50 -4.36 10.03
C SER A 45 8.19 -3.92 11.32
N ASN A 46 7.46 -3.83 12.43
CA ASN A 46 8.04 -3.47 13.73
C ASN A 46 8.99 -4.55 14.25
N TRP A 47 8.66 -5.82 14.03
CA TRP A 47 9.52 -6.94 14.39
C TRP A 47 10.80 -6.96 13.54
N LEU A 48 10.68 -6.77 12.22
CA LEU A 48 11.80 -6.82 11.28
C LEU A 48 12.75 -5.62 11.42
N ARG A 49 12.22 -4.43 11.74
CA ARG A 49 12.96 -3.17 11.84
C ARG A 49 13.25 -2.76 13.30
N LYS A 50 13.17 -3.69 14.24
CA LYS A 50 13.31 -3.41 15.69
C LYS A 50 14.64 -2.75 16.04
N ASP A 51 15.70 -3.09 15.33
CA ASP A 51 17.04 -2.54 15.46
C ASP A 51 17.14 -1.05 15.11
N VAL A 52 16.32 -0.58 14.16
CA VAL A 52 16.32 0.83 13.72
C VAL A 52 15.16 1.64 14.30
N LEU A 53 14.11 0.98 14.79
CA LEU A 53 12.95 1.61 15.42
C LEU A 53 13.24 2.11 16.82
N TYR A 54 14.15 1.44 17.54
CA TYR A 54 14.43 1.75 18.94
C TYR A 54 15.83 2.34 19.12
N VAL A 55 15.94 3.34 19.98
CA VAL A 55 17.20 4.02 20.28
C VAL A 55 17.85 3.48 21.54
N THR A 56 19.16 3.23 21.48
CA THR A 56 19.94 2.76 22.64
C THR A 56 20.56 3.92 23.43
N GLU A 57 21.02 4.95 22.73
CA GLU A 57 21.64 6.14 23.32
C GLU A 57 20.59 7.24 23.52
N LYS A 58 20.27 7.53 24.78
CA LYS A 58 19.31 8.57 25.18
C LYS A 58 20.04 9.74 25.83
N ALA A 59 19.56 10.95 25.58
CA ALA A 59 20.01 12.16 26.25
C ALA A 59 18.81 12.85 26.95
N GLU A 60 19.09 13.85 27.77
CA GLU A 60 18.06 14.58 28.51
C GLU A 60 17.12 15.39 27.59
N LYS A 61 17.64 15.82 26.42
CA LYS A 61 16.88 16.57 25.42
C LYS A 61 17.17 16.06 24.02
N THR A 62 16.14 16.02 23.17
CA THR A 62 16.28 15.76 21.74
C THR A 62 16.89 16.96 21.03
N LEU A 63 17.63 16.70 19.96
CA LEU A 63 18.18 17.75 19.11
C LEU A 63 17.07 18.47 18.32
N PRO A 64 17.26 19.76 17.97
CA PRO A 64 16.35 20.45 17.06
C PRO A 64 16.23 19.73 15.72
N VAL A 65 15.03 19.72 15.14
CA VAL A 65 14.75 19.05 13.85
C VAL A 65 15.67 19.56 12.73
N SER A 66 16.00 20.86 12.71
CA SER A 66 16.94 21.44 11.74
C SER A 66 18.33 20.81 11.84
N GLN A 67 18.85 20.66 13.06
CA GLN A 67 20.15 20.05 13.31
C GLN A 67 20.14 18.56 12.97
N LEU A 68 19.05 17.85 13.30
CA LEU A 68 18.88 16.44 12.91
C LEU A 68 18.87 16.28 11.39
N TRP A 69 18.19 17.16 10.67
CA TRP A 69 18.14 17.13 9.22
C TRP A 69 19.51 17.39 8.59
N GLU A 70 20.24 18.41 9.05
CA GLU A 70 21.61 18.69 8.59
C GLU A 70 22.55 17.51 8.85
N THR A 71 22.51 16.95 10.06
CA THR A 71 23.35 15.80 10.43
C THR A 71 23.00 14.56 9.61
N THR A 72 21.71 14.35 9.32
CA THR A 72 21.22 13.27 8.46
C THR A 72 21.75 13.44 7.04
N GLN A 73 21.62 14.64 6.46
CA GLN A 73 22.11 14.96 5.12
C GLN A 73 23.63 14.76 4.99
N GLN A 74 24.40 15.09 6.03
CA GLN A 74 25.84 14.83 6.04
C GLN A 74 26.18 13.32 6.00
N GLN A 75 25.36 12.47 6.63
CA GLN A 75 25.60 11.02 6.68
C GLN A 75 25.10 10.27 5.45
N ILE A 76 23.96 10.68 4.87
CA ILE A 76 23.33 9.96 3.75
C ILE A 76 23.55 10.63 2.38
N GLY A 77 24.08 11.85 2.37
CA GLY A 77 24.20 12.68 1.16
C GLY A 77 22.85 13.05 0.56
N GLU A 78 22.83 13.36 -0.75
CA GLU A 78 21.61 13.76 -1.48
C GLU A 78 20.60 12.63 -1.75
N ARG A 79 20.66 11.50 -1.02
CA ARG A 79 19.74 10.37 -1.22
C ARG A 79 18.29 10.76 -1.00
N ILE A 80 18.04 11.71 -0.09
CA ILE A 80 16.70 12.14 0.29
C ILE A 80 16.58 13.65 0.09
N LYS A 81 15.53 14.06 -0.62
CA LYS A 81 15.21 15.46 -0.90
C LYS A 81 13.79 15.76 -0.40
N ASN A 82 13.57 16.94 0.20
CA ASN A 82 12.25 17.38 0.67
C ASN A 82 11.56 16.33 1.58
N ALA A 83 12.21 15.94 2.67
CA ALA A 83 11.64 14.96 3.59
C ALA A 83 10.60 15.58 4.52
N SER A 84 9.54 14.83 4.77
CA SER A 84 8.68 14.99 5.94
C SER A 84 9.31 14.29 7.14
N ILE A 85 9.12 14.82 8.35
CA ILE A 85 9.57 14.18 9.57
C ILE A 85 8.37 13.57 10.32
N VAL A 86 8.55 12.38 10.86
CA VAL A 86 7.65 11.78 11.84
C VAL A 86 8.36 11.75 13.18
N VAL A 87 7.78 12.46 14.14
CA VAL A 87 8.23 12.56 15.51
C VAL A 87 7.37 11.65 16.37
N TYR A 88 8.01 10.88 17.25
CA TYR A 88 7.32 10.08 18.25
C TYR A 88 7.52 10.69 19.63
N ASN A 89 6.45 10.70 20.43
CA ASN A 89 6.51 11.12 21.84
C ASN A 89 7.18 10.07 22.74
N ASP A 90 7.30 8.84 22.25
CA ASP A 90 7.97 7.74 22.95
C ASP A 90 9.49 7.99 22.91
N PRO A 91 10.17 8.18 24.08
CA PRO A 91 11.60 8.45 24.14
C PRO A 91 12.46 7.27 23.65
N ASP A 92 11.86 6.09 23.47
CA ASP A 92 12.58 4.91 23.05
C ASP A 92 12.56 4.76 21.53
N LYS A 93 11.75 5.55 20.82
CA LYS A 93 11.60 5.46 19.36
C LYS A 93 12.52 6.40 18.60
N ALA A 94 13.09 5.88 17.53
CA ALA A 94 13.77 6.67 16.52
C ALA A 94 12.78 7.57 15.78
N TRP A 95 13.23 8.77 15.41
CA TRP A 95 12.45 9.62 14.50
C TRP A 95 12.71 9.20 13.06
N THR A 96 11.79 9.52 12.16
CA THR A 96 11.95 9.14 10.76
C THR A 96 11.84 10.33 9.83
N PHE A 97 12.74 10.39 8.85
CA PHE A 97 12.64 11.27 7.70
C PHE A 97 12.14 10.46 6.52
N ARG A 98 10.98 10.82 5.99
CA ARG A 98 10.35 10.15 4.86
C ARG A 98 10.28 11.08 3.67
N SER A 99 10.78 10.60 2.54
CA SER A 99 10.80 11.34 1.29
C SER A 99 10.19 10.48 0.19
N TYR A 100 9.23 11.07 -0.50
CA TYR A 100 8.49 10.41 -1.56
C TYR A 100 8.36 11.40 -2.72
N LYS A 101 8.75 10.96 -3.91
CA LYS A 101 8.53 11.71 -5.14
C LYS A 101 8.09 10.76 -6.25
N ARG A 102 7.03 11.19 -6.90
CA ARG A 102 6.52 10.58 -8.11
C ARG A 102 7.11 11.31 -9.31
N LYS A 103 7.30 10.59 -10.43
CA LYS A 103 7.68 11.22 -11.70
C LYS A 103 6.65 12.27 -12.09
N ASP A 104 7.11 13.44 -12.54
CA ASP A 104 6.25 14.53 -13.02
C ASP A 104 5.45 14.14 -14.27
N LYS A 105 6.03 13.26 -15.11
CA LYS A 105 5.39 12.70 -16.30
C LYS A 105 5.37 11.17 -16.19
N PRO A 106 4.27 10.56 -15.75
CA PRO A 106 4.15 9.11 -15.69
C PRO A 106 4.13 8.51 -17.10
N ASP A 107 4.99 7.53 -17.33
CA ASP A 107 5.18 6.84 -18.61
C ASP A 107 4.91 5.33 -18.53
N SER A 108 4.67 4.81 -17.33
CA SER A 108 4.37 3.40 -17.05
C SER A 108 2.89 3.19 -16.73
N ILE A 109 2.35 2.04 -17.15
CA ILE A 109 1.02 1.58 -16.72
C ILE A 109 1.04 0.99 -15.29
N PHE A 110 2.23 0.64 -14.79
CA PHE A 110 2.44 0.10 -13.46
C PHE A 110 2.85 1.19 -12.48
N TYR A 111 2.29 1.15 -11.27
CA TYR A 111 2.48 2.15 -10.21
C TYR A 111 3.96 2.39 -9.89
N PHE A 112 4.72 1.32 -9.65
CA PHE A 112 6.13 1.39 -9.27
C PHE A 112 7.03 1.96 -10.37
N GLY A 113 6.65 1.83 -11.64
CA GLY A 113 7.39 2.43 -12.75
C GLY A 113 7.31 3.97 -12.78
N ASN A 114 6.38 4.55 -12.03
CA ASN A 114 6.16 6.00 -11.95
C ASN A 114 6.68 6.62 -10.64
N ILE A 115 7.33 5.85 -9.76
CA ILE A 115 7.98 6.37 -8.55
C ILE A 115 9.42 6.74 -8.88
N GLU A 116 9.85 7.95 -8.52
CA GLU A 116 11.24 8.41 -8.70
C GLU A 116 12.08 8.00 -7.49
N TYR A 117 11.57 8.25 -6.28
CA TYR A 117 12.15 7.74 -5.05
C TYR A 117 11.08 7.64 -3.96
N TYR A 118 11.22 6.67 -3.08
CA TYR A 118 10.44 6.57 -1.86
C TYR A 118 11.29 5.95 -0.76
N GLN A 119 11.82 6.78 0.12
CA GLN A 119 12.79 6.37 1.15
C GLN A 119 12.38 6.83 2.55
N THR A 120 12.69 6.02 3.54
CA THR A 120 12.57 6.33 4.96
C THR A 120 13.93 6.19 5.63
N VAL A 121 14.33 7.19 6.41
CA VAL A 121 15.56 7.18 7.20
C VAL A 121 15.24 7.28 8.67
N TYR A 122 15.74 6.31 9.42
CA TYR A 122 15.61 6.23 10.87
C TYR A 122 16.79 6.95 11.50
N VAL A 123 16.50 7.87 12.42
CA VAL A 123 17.50 8.69 13.10
C VAL A 123 17.30 8.66 14.60
N ASN A 124 18.41 8.62 15.33
CA ASN A 124 18.37 8.82 16.76
C ASN A 124 18.12 10.32 17.04
N PRO A 125 17.02 10.71 17.71
CA PRO A 125 16.69 12.10 17.96
C PRO A 125 17.59 12.78 19.00
N TYR A 126 18.33 12.00 19.79
CA TYR A 126 19.25 12.50 20.83
C TYR A 126 20.66 12.75 20.29
N THR A 127 21.13 11.92 19.37
CA THR A 127 22.52 11.96 18.88
C THR A 127 22.65 12.40 17.42
N GLY A 128 21.56 12.38 16.64
CA GLY A 128 21.59 12.66 15.21
C GLY A 128 22.22 11.55 14.36
N LYS A 129 22.50 10.40 14.96
CA LYS A 129 23.02 9.22 14.25
C LYS A 129 21.94 8.58 13.38
N VAL A 130 22.26 8.30 12.12
CA VAL A 130 21.41 7.52 11.23
C VAL A 130 21.49 6.05 11.63
N LEU A 131 20.34 5.45 11.92
CA LEU A 131 20.21 4.05 12.32
C LEU A 131 20.03 3.15 11.11
N GLY A 132 19.30 3.61 10.09
CA GLY A 132 19.08 2.85 8.87
C GLY A 132 18.36 3.64 7.78
N VAL A 133 18.54 3.21 6.54
CA VAL A 133 17.90 3.79 5.35
C VAL A 133 17.17 2.67 4.61
N TYR A 134 15.87 2.84 4.40
CA TYR A 134 15.00 1.85 3.75
C TYR A 134 14.38 2.44 2.49
N ASP A 135 14.39 1.65 1.42
CA ASP A 135 13.61 1.92 0.22
C ASP A 135 12.21 1.33 0.41
N GLU A 136 11.24 2.22 0.59
CA GLU A 136 9.84 1.83 0.76
C GLU A 136 9.16 1.53 -0.58
N THR A 137 9.79 1.88 -1.72
CA THR A 137 9.29 1.57 -3.06
C THR A 137 9.17 0.05 -3.23
N THR A 138 10.21 -0.67 -2.84
CA THR A 138 10.33 -2.13 -3.03
C THR A 138 9.95 -2.92 -1.78
N ASP A 139 9.46 -2.25 -0.74
CA ASP A 139 9.01 -2.90 0.48
C ASP A 139 7.84 -3.85 0.21
N PHE A 140 7.91 -5.05 0.81
CA PHE A 140 6.94 -6.11 0.61
C PHE A 140 5.51 -5.66 0.92
N PHE A 141 5.29 -4.92 2.02
CA PHE A 141 3.97 -4.47 2.39
C PHE A 141 3.48 -3.33 1.50
N ASN A 142 4.38 -2.52 0.94
CA ASN A 142 4.01 -1.56 -0.07
C ASN A 142 3.54 -2.25 -1.37
N ILE A 143 4.22 -3.32 -1.80
CA ILE A 143 3.79 -4.15 -2.94
C ILE A 143 2.43 -4.76 -2.66
N VAL A 144 2.24 -5.41 -1.50
CA VAL A 144 0.94 -6.02 -1.12
C VAL A 144 -0.16 -4.97 -1.06
N LYS A 145 0.11 -3.79 -0.50
CA LYS A 145 -0.84 -2.68 -0.46
C LYS A 145 -1.25 -2.24 -1.86
N MET A 146 -0.30 -2.04 -2.77
CA MET A 146 -0.61 -1.59 -4.13
C MET A 146 -1.27 -2.69 -4.97
N LEU A 147 -0.95 -3.95 -4.68
CA LEU A 147 -1.64 -5.10 -5.24
C LEU A 147 -3.11 -5.12 -4.80
N HIS A 148 -3.38 -4.91 -3.51
CA HIS A 148 -4.73 -4.80 -2.94
C HIS A 148 -5.48 -3.56 -3.44
N TRP A 149 -4.80 -2.42 -3.57
CA TRP A 149 -5.43 -1.13 -3.84
C TRP A 149 -5.66 -0.88 -5.34
N SER A 150 -4.72 -1.28 -6.20
CA SER A 150 -4.75 -0.96 -7.63
C SER A 150 -4.26 -2.11 -8.54
N LEU A 151 -4.12 -3.34 -8.04
CA LEU A 151 -3.55 -4.47 -8.80
C LEU A 151 -2.14 -4.17 -9.36
N LEU A 152 -1.36 -3.34 -8.66
CA LEU A 152 -0.05 -2.81 -9.11
C LEU A 152 -0.11 -1.87 -10.32
N LEU A 153 -1.30 -1.61 -10.86
CA LEU A 153 -1.51 -0.65 -11.93
C LEU A 153 -1.48 0.76 -11.39
N GLU A 154 -1.35 1.71 -12.32
CA GLU A 154 -1.55 3.11 -12.03
C GLU A 154 -2.89 3.33 -11.31
N THR A 155 -2.88 4.22 -10.33
CA THR A 155 -4.01 4.44 -9.43
C THR A 155 -5.29 4.76 -10.20
N GLU A 156 -5.18 5.56 -11.26
CA GLU A 156 -6.30 5.96 -12.12
C GLU A 156 -6.93 4.81 -12.92
N ILE A 157 -6.19 3.70 -13.09
CA ILE A 157 -6.64 2.51 -13.84
C ILE A 157 -7.08 1.42 -12.87
N GLY A 158 -6.24 1.12 -11.87
CA GLY A 158 -6.46 0.01 -10.96
C GLY A 158 -7.59 0.24 -9.96
N GLN A 159 -7.72 1.45 -9.41
CA GLN A 159 -8.80 1.75 -8.45
C GLN A 159 -10.20 1.57 -9.08
N PRO A 160 -10.49 2.07 -10.29
CA PRO A 160 -11.77 1.81 -10.93
C PRO A 160 -12.07 0.33 -11.14
N ILE A 161 -11.07 -0.48 -11.52
CA ILE A 161 -11.27 -1.92 -11.74
C ILE A 161 -11.69 -2.61 -10.45
N ILE A 162 -10.96 -2.36 -9.35
CA ILE A 162 -11.28 -2.92 -8.04
C ILE A 162 -12.62 -2.39 -7.52
N GLY A 163 -12.85 -1.09 -7.65
CA GLY A 163 -14.09 -0.43 -7.21
C GLY A 163 -15.32 -0.99 -7.90
N TRP A 164 -15.33 -1.04 -9.24
CA TRP A 164 -16.44 -1.60 -10.00
C TRP A 164 -16.58 -3.11 -9.84
N GLY A 165 -15.47 -3.85 -9.71
CA GLY A 165 -15.50 -5.28 -9.41
C GLY A 165 -16.19 -5.56 -8.08
N THR A 166 -15.83 -4.82 -7.02
CA THR A 166 -16.41 -4.96 -5.69
C THR A 166 -17.87 -4.49 -5.66
N PHE A 167 -18.18 -3.37 -6.31
CA PHE A 167 -19.56 -2.87 -6.42
C PHE A 167 -20.47 -3.86 -7.15
N THR A 168 -19.98 -4.44 -8.25
CA THR A 168 -20.70 -5.50 -8.97
C THR A 168 -20.94 -6.70 -8.05
N PHE A 169 -19.92 -7.13 -7.30
CA PHE A 169 -20.07 -8.23 -6.34
C PHE A 169 -21.17 -7.97 -5.31
N VAL A 170 -21.28 -6.76 -4.77
CA VAL A 170 -22.37 -6.38 -3.85
C VAL A 170 -23.74 -6.53 -4.50
N ILE A 171 -23.91 -6.07 -5.75
CA ILE A 171 -25.14 -6.28 -6.52
C ILE A 171 -25.40 -7.78 -6.72
N MET A 172 -24.36 -8.56 -7.00
CA MET A 172 -24.47 -10.02 -7.16
C MET A 172 -24.94 -10.71 -5.88
N LEU A 173 -24.46 -10.28 -4.70
CA LEU A 173 -24.94 -10.81 -3.42
C LEU A 173 -26.44 -10.52 -3.22
N ILE A 174 -26.87 -9.28 -3.45
CA ILE A 174 -28.28 -8.88 -3.29
C ILE A 174 -29.18 -9.64 -4.27
N THR A 175 -28.81 -9.66 -5.56
CA THR A 175 -29.58 -10.38 -6.58
C THR A 175 -29.56 -11.89 -6.36
N GLY A 176 -28.50 -12.44 -5.76
CA GLY A 176 -28.39 -13.85 -5.44
C GLY A 176 -29.39 -14.29 -4.39
N ILE A 177 -29.64 -13.45 -3.37
CA ILE A 177 -30.68 -13.70 -2.35
C ILE A 177 -32.08 -13.71 -2.99
N ILE A 178 -32.33 -12.87 -3.99
CA ILE A 178 -33.64 -12.74 -4.65
C ILE A 178 -33.90 -13.89 -5.66
N LEU A 179 -32.83 -14.41 -6.29
CA LEU A 179 -32.91 -15.45 -7.32
C LEU A 179 -32.87 -16.88 -6.76
N TRP A 180 -32.57 -17.04 -5.47
CA TRP A 180 -32.68 -18.29 -4.72
C TRP A 180 -34.12 -18.50 -4.23
#